data_AF-A0A8T2Y705-F1
#
_entry.id   AF-A0A8T2Y705-F1
#
_cell.length_a   1.000
_cell.length_b   1.000
_cell.length_c   1.000
_cell.angle_alpha   90.00
_cell.angle_beta   90.00
_cell.angle_gamma   90.00
#
_symmetry.space_group_name_H-M   'P 1'
#
loop_
_entity.id
_entity.type
_entity.pdbx_description
1 polymer ?
#
loop_
_entity_poly.entity_id
_entity_poly.type
_entity_poly.pdbx_seq_one_letter_code
_entity_poly.pdbx_strand_id
1 'polypeptide(L)'
;MLATTLRSRSLHLSSSLLNHPWKPVLSGSGHTFSSSAVESNSDRSILDLNEIEKVLTDVRADDVKVIPAKKHAEWADYMVIATGRSTWHVKNIAQALIYKARSTLSRSLSLSLSLSDFLGN
;
A
#
# COMPACT_ATOMS: atom_id res chain seq x y z
N MET A 1 26.01 61.01 -22.84
CA MET A 1 26.76 59.74 -22.72
C MET A 1 26.67 59.29 -21.27
N LEU A 2 25.87 58.28 -20.96
CA LEU A 2 25.79 57.68 -19.63
C LEU A 2 25.97 56.16 -19.80
N ALA A 3 27.03 55.62 -19.19
CA ALA A 3 27.35 54.21 -19.21
C ALA A 3 26.60 53.52 -18.06
N THR A 4 25.79 52.51 -18.38
CA THR A 4 25.18 51.63 -17.38
C THR A 4 25.63 50.19 -17.61
N THR A 5 26.40 49.68 -16.64
CA THR A 5 26.92 48.31 -16.55
C THR A 5 25.82 47.27 -16.58
N LEU A 6 25.85 46.40 -17.59
CA LEU A 6 25.02 45.20 -17.71
C LEU A 6 25.56 44.11 -16.78
N ARG A 7 24.87 43.81 -15.67
CA ARG A 7 25.15 42.63 -14.84
C ARG A 7 24.34 41.45 -15.35
N SER A 8 24.93 40.68 -16.26
CA SER A 8 24.37 39.44 -16.79
C SER A 8 24.38 38.35 -15.71
N ARG A 9 23.22 37.81 -15.33
CA ARG A 9 23.12 36.59 -14.51
C ARG A 9 22.91 35.40 -15.46
N SER A 10 24.00 34.73 -15.79
CA SER A 10 24.01 33.43 -16.44
C SER A 10 23.37 32.40 -15.50
N LEU A 11 22.20 31.89 -15.85
CA LEU A 11 21.66 30.68 -15.25
C LEU A 11 22.21 29.52 -16.07
N HIS A 12 23.27 28.91 -15.54
CA HIS A 12 23.91 27.73 -16.09
C HIS A 12 22.91 26.55 -16.05
N LEU A 13 22.27 26.31 -17.20
CA LEU A 13 21.45 25.14 -17.46
C LEU A 13 22.39 23.93 -17.59
N SER A 14 22.71 23.29 -16.48
CA SER A 14 23.43 22.01 -16.49
C SER A 14 22.49 20.90 -16.94
N SER A 15 22.63 20.51 -18.20
CA SER A 15 22.15 19.25 -18.74
C SER A 15 23.00 18.09 -18.20
N SER A 16 22.46 17.30 -17.28
CA SER A 16 22.97 15.97 -16.97
C SER A 16 21.87 14.95 -17.24
N LEU A 17 21.66 14.68 -18.54
CA LEU A 17 21.03 13.44 -18.99
C LEU A 17 22.05 12.31 -18.86
N LEU A 18 21.52 11.12 -18.56
CA LEU A 18 22.11 9.80 -18.62
C LEU A 18 22.88 9.30 -17.37
N ASN A 19 22.32 8.18 -16.87
CA ASN A 19 22.99 7.03 -16.25
C ASN A 19 23.11 7.00 -14.72
N HIS A 20 21.97 6.86 -14.04
CA HIS A 20 21.93 6.14 -12.77
C HIS A 20 21.02 4.91 -12.87
N PRO A 21 21.60 3.71 -13.11
CA PRO A 21 20.88 2.45 -12.96
C PRO A 21 20.47 2.27 -11.50
N TRP A 22 19.26 1.74 -11.31
CA TRP A 22 18.70 1.30 -10.04
C TRP A 22 19.74 0.49 -9.27
N LYS A 23 20.41 1.12 -8.31
CA LYS A 23 21.28 0.46 -7.32
C LYS A 23 20.54 0.44 -6.00
N PRO A 24 20.03 -0.72 -5.54
CA PRO A 24 19.60 -0.88 -4.17
C PRO A 24 20.86 -0.93 -3.29
N VAL A 25 21.13 0.16 -2.56
CA VAL A 25 22.12 0.15 -1.48
C VAL A 25 21.43 -0.43 -0.25
N LEU A 26 21.58 -1.75 -0.08
CA LEU A 26 21.25 -2.46 1.15
C LEU A 26 22.45 -2.33 2.10
N SER A 27 22.29 -1.56 3.18
CA SER A 27 23.10 -1.69 4.39
C SER A 27 22.41 -1.04 5.58
N GLY A 28 22.04 -1.88 6.57
CA GLY A 28 22.03 -1.48 7.97
C GLY A 28 20.67 -1.21 8.61
N SER A 29 19.88 -2.25 8.88
CA SER A 29 19.31 -2.52 10.22
C SER A 29 18.45 -3.78 10.11
N GLY A 30 18.98 -4.90 10.61
CA GLY A 30 18.27 -6.18 10.66
C GLY A 30 17.07 -6.10 11.59
N HIS A 31 15.90 -5.84 11.02
CA HIS A 31 14.65 -6.29 11.60
C HIS A 31 14.30 -7.62 10.92
N THR A 32 14.77 -8.71 11.51
CA THR A 32 14.31 -10.04 11.15
C THR A 32 12.84 -10.10 11.55
N PHE A 33 11.92 -9.88 10.60
CA PHE A 33 10.52 -10.20 10.82
C PHE A 33 10.40 -11.73 10.84
N SER A 34 10.56 -12.31 12.02
CA SER A 34 10.13 -13.69 12.27
C SER A 34 8.61 -13.71 12.18
N SER A 35 8.09 -14.16 11.03
CA SER A 35 6.71 -14.62 10.93
C SER A 35 6.71 -16.08 11.40
N SER A 36 6.20 -16.37 12.59
CA SER A 36 5.91 -17.75 12.93
C SER A 36 4.72 -18.18 12.08
N ALA A 37 4.95 -19.11 11.17
CA ALA A 37 3.91 -19.79 10.44
C ALA A 37 3.16 -20.69 11.43
N VAL A 38 2.19 -20.12 12.14
CA VAL A 38 1.12 -20.92 12.73
C VAL A 38 0.15 -21.24 11.60
N GLU A 39 0.35 -22.43 11.02
CA GLU A 39 -0.61 -23.11 10.17
C GLU A 39 -1.86 -23.42 11.02
N SER A 40 -2.72 -22.42 11.21
CA SER A 40 -4.07 -22.60 11.73
C SER A 40 -5.01 -22.51 10.53
N ASN A 41 -5.38 -23.68 10.01
CA ASN A 41 -6.34 -23.89 8.94
C ASN A 41 -7.68 -23.19 9.24
N SER A 42 -7.75 -21.92 8.91
CA SER A 42 -8.93 -21.07 8.99
C SER A 42 -8.72 -19.95 7.99
N ASP A 43 -9.70 -19.73 7.14
CA ASP A 43 -9.76 -18.77 6.04
C ASP A 43 -9.62 -17.32 6.53
N ARG A 44 -8.47 -16.96 7.11
CA ARG A 44 -8.24 -15.68 7.77
C ARG A 44 -7.81 -14.65 6.74
N SER A 45 -8.71 -14.42 5.79
CA SER A 45 -8.72 -13.24 4.95
C SER A 45 -8.72 -12.02 5.86
N ILE A 46 -7.66 -11.19 5.75
CA ILE A 46 -7.57 -9.93 6.52
C ILE A 46 -8.69 -8.98 6.09
N LEU A 47 -9.09 -9.05 4.83
CA LEU A 47 -10.22 -8.31 4.24
C LEU A 47 -10.88 -9.15 3.15
N ASP A 48 -12.18 -9.37 3.29
CA ASP A 48 -12.96 -10.05 2.26
C ASP A 48 -13.22 -9.12 1.07
N LEU A 49 -13.42 -9.69 -0.12
CA LEU A 49 -13.72 -8.93 -1.34
C LEU A 49 -14.89 -7.94 -1.14
N ASN A 50 -15.94 -8.38 -0.45
CA ASN A 50 -17.10 -7.53 -0.14
C ASN A 50 -16.74 -6.33 0.77
N GLU A 51 -15.82 -6.51 1.73
CA GLU A 51 -15.35 -5.40 2.56
C GLU A 51 -14.49 -4.42 1.74
N ILE A 52 -13.66 -4.93 0.83
CA ILE A 52 -12.83 -4.11 -0.06
C ILE A 52 -13.72 -3.29 -0.99
N GLU A 53 -14.71 -3.90 -1.64
CA GLU A 53 -15.67 -3.21 -2.52
C GLU A 53 -16.46 -2.15 -1.76
N LYS A 54 -16.87 -2.42 -0.53
CA LYS A 54 -17.52 -1.44 0.33
C LYS A 54 -16.62 -0.24 0.61
N VAL A 55 -15.37 -0.47 1.03
CA VAL A 55 -14.44 0.63 1.29
C VAL A 55 -14.19 1.46 0.03
N LEU A 56 -14.00 0.80 -1.12
CA LEU A 56 -13.82 1.48 -2.41
C LEU A 56 -15.05 2.31 -2.81
N THR A 57 -16.24 1.82 -2.51
CA THR A 57 -17.51 2.56 -2.71
C THR A 57 -17.61 3.76 -1.77
N ASP A 58 -17.28 3.59 -0.49
CA ASP A 58 -17.34 4.64 0.53
C ASP A 58 -16.40 5.81 0.18
N VAL A 59 -15.20 5.51 -0.32
CA VAL A 59 -14.25 6.54 -0.80
C VAL A 59 -14.56 7.08 -2.20
N ARG A 60 -15.59 6.53 -2.87
CA ARG A 60 -16.00 6.88 -4.25
C ARG A 60 -14.89 6.70 -5.27
N ALA A 61 -14.22 5.54 -5.23
CA ALA A 61 -13.30 5.14 -6.28
C ALA A 61 -14.07 4.81 -7.57
N ASP A 62 -13.47 5.14 -8.71
CA ASP A 62 -14.05 4.90 -10.04
C ASP A 62 -13.49 3.59 -10.64
N ASP A 63 -14.16 3.02 -11.66
CA ASP A 63 -13.72 1.84 -12.42
C ASP A 63 -13.26 0.62 -11.58
N VAL A 64 -13.94 0.32 -10.47
CA VAL A 64 -13.60 -0.83 -9.64
C VAL A 64 -13.82 -2.13 -10.43
N LYS A 65 -12.75 -2.91 -10.62
CA LYS A 65 -12.76 -4.19 -11.33
C LYS A 65 -12.07 -5.26 -10.52
N VAL A 66 -12.72 -6.42 -10.39
CA VAL A 66 -12.15 -7.60 -9.74
C VAL A 66 -11.75 -8.61 -10.80
N ILE A 67 -10.48 -9.01 -10.80
CA ILE A 67 -9.91 -9.98 -11.72
C ILE A 67 -9.47 -11.21 -10.90
N PRO A 68 -10.04 -12.40 -11.15
CA PRO A 68 -9.56 -13.64 -10.56
C PRO A 68 -8.13 -13.94 -11.04
N ALA A 69 -7.19 -14.02 -10.11
CA ALA A 69 -5.77 -14.18 -10.39
C ALA A 69 -5.28 -15.64 -10.24
N LYS A 70 -6.05 -16.53 -9.59
CA LYS A 70 -5.72 -17.95 -9.37
C LYS A 70 -5.19 -18.72 -10.58
N LYS A 71 -5.59 -18.36 -11.80
CA LYS A 71 -5.18 -19.06 -13.04
C LYS A 71 -3.86 -18.54 -13.62
N HIS A 72 -3.43 -17.35 -13.23
CA HIS A 72 -2.33 -16.62 -13.87
C HIS A 72 -1.25 -16.16 -12.88
N ALA A 73 -1.54 -16.16 -11.57
CA ALA A 73 -0.62 -15.76 -10.52
C ALA A 73 -0.81 -16.67 -9.29
N GLU A 74 0.30 -17.24 -8.80
CA GLU A 74 0.30 -18.05 -7.56
C GLU A 74 0.32 -17.20 -6.29
N TRP A 75 0.66 -15.91 -6.40
CA TRP A 75 0.81 -14.99 -5.26
C TRP A 75 -0.49 -14.30 -4.85
N ALA A 76 -1.56 -14.42 -5.64
CA ALA A 76 -2.86 -13.82 -5.32
C ALA A 76 -4.02 -14.59 -5.93
N ASP A 77 -5.10 -14.68 -5.15
CA ASP A 77 -6.36 -15.26 -5.62
C ASP A 77 -7.17 -14.28 -6.48
N TYR A 78 -7.16 -13.01 -6.10
CA TYR A 78 -7.90 -11.93 -6.74
C TYR A 78 -7.06 -10.67 -6.80
N MET A 79 -7.24 -9.91 -7.87
CA MET A 79 -6.68 -8.58 -8.05
C MET A 79 -7.82 -7.58 -8.20
N VAL A 80 -7.82 -6.53 -7.39
CA VAL A 80 -8.80 -5.45 -7.46
C VAL A 80 -8.11 -4.21 -8.01
N ILE A 81 -8.66 -3.67 -9.10
CA ILE A 81 -8.17 -2.45 -9.75
C ILE A 81 -9.21 -1.36 -9.50
N ALA A 82 -8.78 -0.17 -9.09
CA ALA A 82 -9.64 0.99 -8.88
C ALA A 82 -8.93 2.27 -9.35
N THR A 83 -9.69 3.22 -9.88
CA THR A 83 -9.21 4.49 -10.39
C THR A 83 -9.46 5.61 -9.39
N GLY A 84 -8.43 6.42 -9.12
CA GLY A 84 -8.55 7.65 -8.35
C GLY A 84 -8.46 8.87 -9.26
N ARG A 85 -9.41 9.80 -9.13
CA ARG A 85 -9.47 11.07 -9.88
C ARG A 85 -8.27 12.01 -9.73
N SER A 86 -7.44 11.81 -8.72
CA SER A 86 -6.22 12.60 -8.49
C SER A 86 -5.25 11.83 -7.61
N THR A 87 -3.99 12.25 -7.57
CA THR A 87 -2.96 11.64 -6.69
C THR A 87 -3.39 11.66 -5.22
N TRP A 88 -4.07 12.72 -4.77
CA TRP A 88 -4.59 12.79 -3.40
C TRP A 88 -5.69 11.76 -3.16
N HIS A 89 -6.58 11.59 -4.14
CA HIS A 89 -7.65 10.61 -4.05
C HIS A 89 -7.10 9.17 -3.99
N VAL A 90 -6.09 8.85 -4.80
CA VAL A 90 -5.41 7.54 -4.76
C VAL A 90 -4.79 7.28 -3.38
N LYS A 91 -4.16 8.30 -2.77
CA LYS A 91 -3.62 8.18 -1.41
C LYS A 91 -4.74 7.90 -0.40
N ASN A 92 -5.87 8.60 -0.48
CA ASN A 92 -7.00 8.38 0.41
C ASN A 92 -7.58 6.96 0.27
N ILE A 93 -7.72 6.46 -0.95
CA ILE A 93 -8.15 5.08 -1.23
C ILE A 93 -7.23 4.08 -0.53
N ALA A 94 -5.91 4.22 -0.72
CA ALA A 94 -4.93 3.33 -0.11
C ALA A 94 -4.98 3.39 1.43
N GLN A 95 -5.08 4.59 2.00
CA GLN A 95 -5.15 4.77 3.44
C GLN A 95 -6.43 4.15 4.04
N ALA A 96 -7.57 4.28 3.38
CA ALA A 96 -8.82 3.68 3.84
C ALA A 96 -8.73 2.14 3.89
N LEU A 97 -8.11 1.52 2.87
CA LEU A 97 -7.89 0.08 2.84
C LEU A 97 -6.91 -0.38 3.94
N ILE A 98 -5.79 0.33 4.12
CA ILE A 98 -4.82 0.03 5.20
C ILE A 98 -5.50 0.12 6.57
N TYR A 99 -6.29 1.17 6.80
CA TYR A 99 -6.99 1.37 8.06
C TYR A 99 -7.97 0.22 8.33
N LYS A 100 -8.77 -0.15 7.32
CA LYS A 100 -9.72 -1.26 7.43
C LYS A 100 -9.00 -2.58 7.72
N ALA A 101 -7.92 -2.90 7.00
CA ALA A 101 -7.12 -4.11 7.22
C ALA A 101 -6.58 -4.19 8.66
N ARG A 102 -6.03 -3.10 9.17
CA ARG A 102 -5.53 -3.02 10.56
C ARG A 102 -6.65 -3.23 11.57
N SER A 103 -7.81 -2.61 11.35
CA SER A 103 -8.96 -2.74 12.25
C SER A 103 -9.47 -4.19 12.34
N THR A 104 -9.55 -4.89 11.20
CA THR A 104 -9.99 -6.29 11.15
C THR A 104 -8.97 -7.22 11.83
N LEU A 105 -7.68 -7.00 11.60
CA LEU A 105 -6.62 -7.78 12.23
C LEU A 105 -6.62 -7.62 13.76
N SER A 106 -6.66 -6.39 14.27
CA SER A 106 -6.71 -6.13 15.71
C SER A 106 -7.95 -6.75 16.37
N ARG A 107 -9.12 -6.69 15.69
CA ARG A 107 -10.35 -7.32 16.17
C ARG A 107 -10.24 -8.85 16.23
N SER A 108 -9.65 -9.47 15.20
CA SER A 108 -9.46 -10.93 15.15
C SER A 108 -8.57 -11.41 16.30
N LEU A 109 -7.46 -10.71 16.54
CA LEU A 109 -6.55 -11.03 17.65
C LEU A 109 -7.23 -10.85 19.02
N SER A 110 -7.98 -9.75 19.20
CA SER A 110 -8.72 -9.51 20.44
C SER A 110 -9.79 -10.56 20.72
N LEU A 111 -10.51 -11.03 19.69
CA LEU A 111 -11.51 -12.08 19.85
C LEU A 111 -10.86 -13.42 20.18
N SER A 112 -9.71 -13.77 19.59
CA SER A 112 -9.01 -15.01 19.94
C SER A 112 -8.53 -15.04 21.39
N LEU A 113 -8.04 -13.91 21.92
CA LEU A 113 -7.64 -13.79 23.32
C LEU A 113 -8.85 -13.96 24.27
N SER A 114 -9.96 -13.29 23.98
CA SER A 114 -11.18 -13.41 24.80
C SER A 114 -11.79 -14.81 24.76
N LEU A 115 -11.65 -15.55 23.64
CA LEU A 115 -12.19 -16.91 23.53
C LEU A 115 -11.34 -17.93 24.28
N SER A 116 -10.00 -17.77 24.29
CA SER A 116 -9.12 -18.60 25.11
C SER A 116 -9.36 -18.41 26.60
N ASP A 117 -9.67 -17.18 27.02
CA ASP A 117 -10.03 -16.87 28.41
C ASP A 117 -11.38 -17.48 28.81
N PHE A 118 -12.30 -17.67 27.84
CA PHE A 118 -13.61 -18.26 28.08
C PHE A 118 -13.63 -19.79 28.05
N LEU A 119 -12.76 -20.43 27.25
CA LEU A 119 -12.65 -21.89 27.13
C LEU A 119 -11.63 -22.50 28.10
N GLY A 120 -10.88 -21.67 28.83
CA GLY A 120 -10.01 -22.09 29.92
C GLY A 120 -10.79 -22.35 31.22
N ASN A 121 -11.56 -23.44 31.26
CA ASN A 121 -11.98 -24.12 32.50
C ASN A 121 -12.40 -25.57 32.22
#